data_AF-A0A1H5XWD3-F1
#
_entry.id   AF-A0A1H5XWD3-F1
#
_cell.length_a   1.000
_cell.length_b   1.000
_cell.length_c   1.000
_cell.angle_alpha   90.00
_cell.angle_beta   90.00
_cell.angle_gamma   90.00
#
_symmetry.space_group_name_H-M   'P 1'
#
loop_
_entity.id
_entity.type
_entity.pdbx_description
1 polymer ?
#
loop_
_entity_poly.entity_id
_entity_poly.type
_entity_poly.pdbx_seq_one_letter_code
_entity_poly.pdbx_strand_id
1 'polypeptide(L)'
;MSAFDHTVSDYQPAHAYWLARAAKLAYSDEAAIRDTVREWGFDRCEYFQAELDSSFPIEDTQAYAAGSDRMIVVAFRGTEPEKIKNWLSDANALVTPGPAGKGLVHEGFSRALDAVYPRVRDAVQRLRDAEQTLWFTGHSLGGALAMLASARMYFEGPQLLPDGVYTFGQPRTCDRFLAGPYDDAFPSRVFRFVNNNDLVAQLPPEPFHHVAAIRYFGADGKLREQMTVASGLADRFKGFSGDAFAPASDGVRDHQMDRYVELLEKSLV
;
A
#
# COMPACT_ATOMS: atom_id res chain seq x y z
N MET A 1 1.62 -6.50 -23.37
CA MET A 1 1.12 -6.95 -22.06
C MET A 1 -0.38 -7.18 -22.15
N SER A 2 -0.90 -8.15 -21.40
CA SER A 2 -2.35 -8.40 -21.29
C SER A 2 -3.07 -7.20 -20.68
N ALA A 3 -4.36 -7.01 -20.97
CA ALA A 3 -5.20 -5.98 -20.35
C ALA A 3 -5.36 -6.18 -18.83
N PHE A 4 -5.85 -5.17 -18.12
CA PHE A 4 -6.22 -5.31 -16.71
C PHE A 4 -7.44 -6.25 -16.62
N ASP A 5 -7.22 -7.48 -16.15
CA ASP A 5 -8.28 -8.48 -16.01
C ASP A 5 -9.16 -8.18 -14.81
N HIS A 6 -10.40 -7.74 -15.07
CA HIS A 6 -11.39 -7.40 -14.04
C HIS A 6 -12.11 -8.62 -13.46
N THR A 7 -11.83 -9.84 -13.94
CA THR A 7 -12.46 -11.07 -13.46
C THR A 7 -11.66 -11.77 -12.35
N VAL A 8 -10.45 -11.29 -12.06
CA VAL A 8 -9.60 -11.82 -10.99
C VAL A 8 -10.29 -11.67 -9.64
N SER A 9 -10.28 -12.76 -8.85
CA SER A 9 -10.81 -12.81 -7.48
C SER A 9 -9.80 -13.36 -6.47
N ASP A 10 -8.59 -13.70 -6.92
CA ASP A 10 -7.52 -14.30 -6.14
C ASP A 10 -6.15 -13.68 -6.46
N TYR A 11 -5.11 -14.15 -5.79
CA TYR A 11 -3.75 -13.68 -6.07
C TYR A 11 -3.26 -14.18 -7.43
N GLN A 12 -2.87 -13.23 -8.29
CA GLN A 12 -2.17 -13.52 -9.53
C GLN A 12 -1.01 -12.53 -9.73
N PRO A 13 0.20 -12.96 -10.15
CA PRO A 13 1.32 -12.05 -10.40
C PRO A 13 0.98 -10.91 -11.37
N ALA A 14 0.20 -11.20 -12.43
CA ALA A 14 -0.27 -10.19 -13.37
C ALA A 14 -1.19 -9.15 -12.71
N HIS A 15 -2.02 -9.57 -11.76
CA HIS A 15 -2.88 -8.66 -11.00
C HIS A 15 -2.05 -7.79 -10.04
N ALA A 16 -1.01 -8.34 -9.41
CA ALA A 16 -0.08 -7.58 -8.60
C ALA A 16 0.63 -6.47 -9.41
N TYR A 17 1.05 -6.77 -10.64
CA TYR A 17 1.60 -5.79 -11.57
C TYR A 17 0.61 -4.65 -11.87
N TRP A 18 -0.65 -4.99 -12.15
CA TRP A 18 -1.68 -4.00 -12.42
C TRP A 18 -2.01 -3.12 -11.21
N LEU A 19 -2.07 -3.69 -10.01
CA LEU A 19 -2.24 -2.90 -8.78
C LEU A 19 -1.00 -2.05 -8.46
N ALA A 20 0.20 -2.47 -8.84
CA ALA A 20 1.39 -1.61 -8.80
C ALA A 20 1.25 -0.42 -9.76
N ARG A 21 0.78 -0.64 -10.99
CA ARG A 21 0.50 0.46 -11.92
C ARG A 21 -0.58 1.41 -11.39
N ALA A 22 -1.62 0.89 -10.73
CA ALA A 22 -2.63 1.72 -10.07
C ALA A 22 -2.06 2.56 -8.92
N ALA A 23 -1.21 1.97 -8.07
CA ALA A 23 -0.49 2.70 -7.03
C ALA A 23 0.44 3.79 -7.60
N LYS A 24 1.09 3.53 -8.75
CA LYS A 24 1.88 4.54 -9.48
C LYS A 24 0.99 5.65 -10.07
N LEU A 25 -0.15 5.29 -10.64
CA LEU A 25 -1.08 6.24 -11.26
C LEU A 25 -1.58 7.28 -10.24
N ALA A 26 -1.69 6.91 -8.96
CA ALA A 26 -2.09 7.82 -7.89
C ALA A 26 -1.16 9.05 -7.72
N TYR A 27 0.06 9.04 -8.28
CA TYR A 27 0.97 10.20 -8.32
C TYR A 27 0.69 11.17 -9.48
N SER A 28 -0.22 10.83 -10.39
CA SER A 28 -0.57 11.68 -11.54
C SER A 28 -1.68 12.67 -11.18
N ASP A 29 -1.88 13.68 -12.03
CA ASP A 29 -3.03 14.57 -11.89
C ASP A 29 -4.36 13.87 -12.19
N GLU A 30 -5.46 14.50 -11.79
CA GLU A 30 -6.80 13.94 -11.93
C GLU A 30 -7.19 13.61 -13.38
N ALA A 31 -6.77 14.45 -14.36
CA ALA A 31 -7.11 14.22 -15.76
C ALA A 31 -6.41 12.95 -16.28
N ALA A 32 -5.11 12.82 -16.00
CA ALA A 32 -4.33 11.64 -16.34
C ALA A 32 -4.87 10.37 -15.66
N ILE A 33 -5.29 10.46 -14.39
CA ILE A 33 -5.95 9.35 -13.68
C ILE A 33 -7.21 8.90 -14.43
N ARG A 34 -8.12 9.84 -14.73
CA ARG A 34 -9.41 9.55 -15.36
C ARG A 34 -9.25 8.94 -16.75
N ASP A 35 -8.32 9.44 -17.55
CA ASP A 35 -8.07 8.92 -18.89
C ASP A 35 -7.44 7.52 -18.82
N THR A 36 -6.45 7.33 -17.94
CA THR A 36 -5.76 6.03 -17.80
C THR A 36 -6.69 4.93 -17.29
N VAL A 37 -7.53 5.19 -16.27
CA VAL A 37 -8.45 4.15 -15.77
C VAL A 37 -9.54 3.81 -16.79
N ARG A 38 -9.94 4.77 -17.63
CA ARG A 38 -10.86 4.50 -18.75
C ARG A 38 -10.22 3.57 -19.78
N GLU A 39 -8.94 3.78 -20.11
CA GLU A 39 -8.18 2.87 -20.98
C GLU A 39 -8.03 1.46 -20.37
N TRP A 40 -8.01 1.36 -19.05
CA TRP A 40 -7.98 0.08 -18.33
C TRP A 40 -9.37 -0.59 -18.24
N GLY A 41 -10.44 0.05 -18.74
CA GLY A 41 -11.78 -0.51 -18.75
C GLY A 41 -12.64 -0.17 -17.52
N PHE A 42 -12.23 0.80 -16.71
CA PHE A 42 -13.08 1.37 -15.66
C PHE A 42 -13.93 2.50 -16.24
N ASP A 43 -15.25 2.36 -16.17
CA ASP A 43 -16.20 3.34 -16.70
C ASP A 43 -16.51 4.47 -15.71
N ARG A 44 -16.17 4.26 -14.43
CA ARG A 44 -16.42 5.20 -13.34
C ARG A 44 -15.12 5.50 -12.59
N CYS A 45 -14.92 6.77 -12.25
CA CYS A 45 -13.75 7.21 -11.49
C CYS A 45 -14.11 8.39 -10.57
N GLU A 46 -13.73 8.30 -9.31
CA GLU A 46 -13.81 9.37 -8.32
C GLU A 46 -12.40 9.72 -7.82
N TYR A 47 -12.07 11.00 -7.75
CA TYR A 47 -10.78 11.51 -7.26
C TYR A 47 -11.00 12.23 -5.92
N PHE A 48 -10.05 12.09 -5.01
CA PHE A 48 -10.10 12.65 -3.66
C PHE A 48 -8.79 13.39 -3.37
N GLN A 49 -8.93 14.64 -2.92
CA GLN A 49 -7.83 15.42 -2.37
C GLN A 49 -8.30 16.12 -1.09
N ALA A 50 -7.40 16.23 -0.13
CA ALA A 50 -7.56 17.06 1.05
C ALA A 50 -6.20 17.65 1.44
N GLU A 51 -6.16 18.96 1.64
CA GLU A 51 -5.02 19.62 2.29
C GLU A 51 -5.05 19.32 3.79
N LEU A 52 -3.87 19.14 4.36
CA LEU A 52 -3.65 18.96 5.79
C LEU A 52 -3.07 20.26 6.36
N ASP A 53 -3.25 20.46 7.66
CA ASP A 53 -2.70 21.63 8.35
C ASP A 53 -1.18 21.71 8.16
N SER A 54 -0.66 22.92 7.87
CA SER A 54 0.77 23.22 7.69
C SER A 54 1.71 22.79 8.82
N SER A 55 1.17 22.50 10.01
CA SER A 55 1.90 21.91 11.14
C SER A 55 2.22 20.42 10.95
N PHE A 56 1.71 19.80 9.88
CA PHE A 56 1.86 18.39 9.61
C PHE A 56 2.83 18.14 8.44
N PRO A 57 3.78 17.18 8.55
CA PRO A 57 4.77 16.92 7.49
C PRO A 57 4.20 16.41 6.17
N ILE A 58 2.97 15.89 6.17
CA ILE A 58 2.23 15.53 4.97
C ILE A 58 1.32 16.71 4.65
N GLU A 59 1.54 17.36 3.51
CA GLU A 59 0.82 18.57 3.10
C GLU A 59 -0.59 18.27 2.59
N ASP A 60 -0.77 17.15 1.90
CA ASP A 60 -2.05 16.71 1.37
C ASP A 60 -2.16 15.18 1.26
N THR A 61 -3.40 14.70 1.29
CA THR A 61 -3.74 13.31 1.00
C THR A 61 -4.47 13.25 -0.33
N GLN A 62 -4.03 12.36 -1.22
CA GLN A 62 -4.65 12.10 -2.51
C GLN A 62 -4.98 10.62 -2.69
N ALA A 63 -6.13 10.34 -3.29
CA ALA A 63 -6.57 9.00 -3.64
C ALA A 63 -7.51 9.04 -4.84
N TYR A 64 -7.75 7.89 -5.46
CA TYR A 64 -8.85 7.72 -6.41
C TYR A 64 -9.52 6.36 -6.22
N ALA A 65 -10.78 6.27 -6.64
CA ALA A 65 -11.53 5.03 -6.75
C ALA A 65 -12.00 4.86 -8.20
N ALA A 66 -11.63 3.75 -8.83
CA ALA A 66 -12.05 3.38 -10.18
C ALA A 66 -12.96 2.15 -10.11
N GLY A 67 -14.09 2.18 -10.82
CA GLY A 67 -15.09 1.11 -10.82
C GLY A 67 -15.48 0.69 -12.23
N SER A 68 -15.73 -0.61 -12.39
CA SER A 68 -16.35 -1.27 -13.56
C SER A 68 -17.57 -2.08 -13.09
N ASP A 69 -18.15 -2.91 -13.95
CA ASP A 69 -19.20 -3.86 -13.58
C ASP A 69 -18.68 -5.06 -12.76
N ARG A 70 -17.36 -5.26 -12.66
CA ARG A 70 -16.74 -6.43 -11.99
C ARG A 70 -15.71 -6.09 -10.91
N MET A 71 -15.13 -4.91 -10.95
CA MET A 71 -13.98 -4.57 -10.11
C MET A 71 -14.01 -3.11 -9.68
N ILE A 72 -13.64 -2.88 -8.42
CA ILE A 72 -13.36 -1.58 -7.82
C ILE A 72 -11.92 -1.58 -7.34
N VAL A 73 -11.15 -0.57 -7.74
CA VAL A 73 -9.79 -0.32 -7.25
C VAL A 73 -9.75 1.02 -6.54
N VAL A 74 -9.29 1.03 -5.29
CA VAL A 74 -9.00 2.25 -4.53
C VAL A 74 -7.49 2.37 -4.37
N ALA A 75 -6.92 3.44 -4.91
CA ALA A 75 -5.49 3.69 -4.85
C ALA A 75 -5.18 4.97 -4.08
N PHE A 76 -4.23 4.90 -3.16
CA PHE A 76 -3.75 6.04 -2.38
C PHE A 76 -2.35 6.47 -2.85
N ARG A 77 -2.18 7.78 -3.04
CA ARG A 77 -0.88 8.36 -3.35
C ARG A 77 0.03 8.27 -2.13
N GLY A 78 1.31 8.00 -2.35
CA GLY A 78 2.32 8.19 -1.33
C GLY A 78 2.87 9.62 -1.33
N THR A 79 4.12 9.75 -0.86
CA THR A 79 4.89 10.99 -0.89
C THR A 79 6.31 10.68 -1.35
N GLU A 80 7.13 11.70 -1.51
CA GLU A 80 8.52 11.55 -1.90
C GLU A 80 9.32 10.76 -0.86
N PRO A 81 10.18 9.80 -1.28
CA PRO A 81 10.95 8.93 -0.38
C PRO A 81 11.73 9.67 0.71
N GLU A 82 12.37 10.79 0.39
CA GLU A 82 13.15 11.57 1.36
C GLU A 82 12.25 12.24 2.40
N LYS A 83 11.09 12.77 1.97
CA LYS A 83 10.12 13.40 2.88
C LYS A 83 9.57 12.39 3.88
N ILE A 84 9.15 11.20 3.41
CA ILE A 84 8.62 10.16 4.30
C ILE A 84 9.69 9.58 5.22
N LYS A 85 10.90 9.37 4.72
CA LYS A 85 11.99 8.84 5.53
C LYS A 85 12.29 9.77 6.69
N ASN A 86 12.47 11.07 6.43
CA ASN A 86 12.72 12.06 7.47
C ASN A 86 11.59 12.04 8.51
N TRP A 87 10.35 12.11 8.03
CA TRP A 87 9.16 12.11 8.88
C TRP A 87 9.03 10.86 9.77
N LEU A 88 9.31 9.67 9.25
CA LEU A 88 9.21 8.42 10.03
C LEU A 88 10.45 8.10 10.88
N SER A 89 11.57 8.77 10.61
CA SER A 89 12.80 8.63 11.38
C SER A 89 12.82 9.50 12.64
N ASP A 90 11.99 10.55 12.68
CA ASP A 90 11.86 11.40 13.85
C ASP A 90 11.21 10.60 15.00
N ALA A 91 11.98 10.40 16.07
CA ALA A 91 11.71 9.41 17.12
C ALA A 91 10.46 9.66 18.00
N ASN A 92 9.71 10.74 17.77
CA ASN A 92 8.49 11.08 18.50
C ASN A 92 7.23 10.76 17.68
N ALA A 93 7.14 9.53 17.19
CA ALA A 93 5.95 9.04 16.50
C ALA A 93 4.77 9.00 17.49
N LEU A 94 3.82 9.90 17.30
CA LEU A 94 2.56 9.90 18.05
C LEU A 94 1.68 8.74 17.60
N VAL A 95 0.91 8.19 18.54
CA VAL A 95 0.01 7.05 18.31
C VAL A 95 -1.42 7.44 18.64
N THR A 96 -2.37 6.83 17.93
CA THR A 96 -3.80 7.00 18.16
C THR A 96 -4.49 5.63 18.13
N PRO A 97 -5.66 5.44 18.76
CA PRO A 97 -6.42 4.19 18.67
C PRO A 97 -6.66 3.77 17.21
N GLY A 98 -6.39 2.50 16.92
CA GLY A 98 -6.65 1.92 15.61
C GLY A 98 -8.15 1.67 15.34
N PRO A 99 -8.48 1.17 14.14
CA PRO A 99 -9.86 0.96 13.71
C PRO A 99 -10.68 0.13 14.70
N ALA A 100 -11.89 0.61 15.00
CA ALA A 100 -12.79 0.01 16.00
C ALA A 100 -12.15 -0.19 17.40
N GLY A 101 -11.18 0.66 17.77
CA GLY A 101 -10.45 0.59 19.03
C GLY A 101 -9.44 -0.56 19.11
N LYS A 102 -9.08 -1.19 17.98
CA LYS A 102 -8.11 -2.28 17.92
C LYS A 102 -6.70 -1.73 17.81
N GLY A 103 -5.91 -1.96 18.86
CA GLY A 103 -4.50 -1.58 18.89
C GLY A 103 -4.27 -0.09 18.65
N LEU A 104 -3.07 0.24 18.23
CA LEU A 104 -2.60 1.59 17.96
C LEU A 104 -2.09 1.71 16.53
N VAL A 105 -2.23 2.90 15.96
CA VAL A 105 -1.71 3.27 14.64
C VAL A 105 -0.90 4.54 14.74
N HIS A 106 -0.03 4.77 13.75
CA HIS A 106 0.70 6.04 13.67
C HIS A 106 -0.30 7.17 13.48
N GLU A 107 -0.31 8.16 14.38
CA GLU A 107 -1.31 9.25 14.38
C GLU A 107 -1.33 9.93 13.02
N GLY A 108 -0.17 10.15 12.44
CA GLY A 108 -0.10 10.82 11.16
C GLY A 108 -0.64 10.03 9.97
N PHE A 109 -0.57 8.69 10.00
CA PHE A 109 -1.27 7.88 8.99
C PHE A 109 -2.79 7.95 9.20
N SER A 110 -3.26 7.93 10.46
CA SER A 110 -4.68 8.08 10.76
C SER A 110 -5.22 9.43 10.28
N ARG A 111 -4.54 10.53 10.64
CA ARG A 111 -4.94 11.89 10.25
C ARG A 111 -4.96 12.08 8.74
N ALA A 112 -3.94 11.57 8.05
CA ALA A 112 -3.89 11.61 6.58
C ALA A 112 -5.08 10.83 5.97
N LEU A 113 -5.40 9.65 6.49
CA LEU A 113 -6.55 8.86 6.02
C LEU A 113 -7.88 9.55 6.34
N ASP A 114 -8.06 10.10 7.54
CA ASP A 114 -9.30 10.74 7.99
C ASP A 114 -9.74 11.87 7.07
N ALA A 115 -8.79 12.59 6.46
CA ALA A 115 -9.07 13.69 5.54
C ALA A 115 -9.79 13.27 4.24
N VAL A 116 -9.68 12.00 3.84
CA VAL A 116 -10.30 11.48 2.60
C VAL A 116 -11.24 10.29 2.83
N TYR A 117 -11.08 9.53 3.92
CA TYR A 117 -11.75 8.25 4.12
C TYR A 117 -13.28 8.30 4.07
N PRO A 118 -13.99 9.29 4.65
CA PRO A 118 -15.45 9.34 4.51
C PRO A 118 -15.90 9.37 3.04
N ARG A 119 -15.21 10.15 2.20
CA ARG A 119 -15.50 10.24 0.76
C ARG A 119 -15.12 8.95 0.03
N VAL A 120 -13.99 8.33 0.38
CA VAL A 120 -13.58 7.03 -0.17
C VAL A 120 -14.59 5.94 0.17
N ARG A 121 -15.01 5.84 1.45
CA ARG A 121 -16.02 4.88 1.91
C ARG A 121 -17.31 5.04 1.13
N ASP A 122 -17.82 6.27 1.02
CA ASP A 122 -19.09 6.54 0.34
C ASP A 122 -18.97 6.26 -1.17
N ALA A 123 -17.81 6.51 -1.77
CA ALA A 123 -17.54 6.17 -3.17
C ALA A 123 -17.53 4.66 -3.40
N VAL A 124 -16.85 3.89 -2.53
CA VAL A 124 -16.89 2.42 -2.61
C VAL A 124 -18.33 1.91 -2.51
N GLN A 125 -19.15 2.47 -1.62
CA GLN A 125 -20.56 2.09 -1.51
C GLN A 125 -21.37 2.45 -2.77
N ARG A 126 -21.10 3.59 -3.40
CA ARG A 126 -21.75 3.98 -4.68
C ARG A 126 -21.32 3.11 -5.85
N LEU A 127 -20.03 2.82 -5.94
CA LEU A 127 -19.44 2.04 -7.03
C LEU A 127 -19.80 0.56 -6.92
N ARG A 128 -20.09 0.06 -5.71
CA ARG A 128 -20.45 -1.33 -5.46
C ARG A 128 -21.94 -1.58 -5.63
N ASP A 129 -22.40 -1.39 -6.86
CA ASP A 129 -23.78 -1.59 -7.32
C ASP A 129 -24.05 -2.97 -7.94
N ALA A 130 -23.03 -3.82 -7.99
CA ALA A 130 -23.10 -5.22 -8.41
C ALA A 130 -22.23 -6.10 -7.48
N GLU A 131 -21.89 -7.30 -7.94
CA GLU A 131 -20.97 -8.23 -7.26
C GLU A 131 -19.49 -7.86 -7.53
N GLN A 132 -19.14 -6.57 -7.54
CA GLN A 132 -17.76 -6.18 -7.82
C GLN A 132 -16.81 -6.63 -6.71
N THR A 133 -15.65 -7.12 -7.16
CA THR A 133 -14.48 -7.29 -6.29
C THR A 133 -13.93 -5.93 -5.85
N LEU A 134 -13.34 -5.86 -4.65
CA LEU A 134 -12.80 -4.62 -4.10
C LEU A 134 -11.31 -4.76 -3.76
N TRP A 135 -10.49 -3.88 -4.34
CA TRP A 135 -9.05 -3.91 -4.17
C TRP A 135 -8.53 -2.58 -3.64
N PHE A 136 -7.69 -2.65 -2.61
CA PHE A 136 -6.96 -1.51 -2.09
C PHE A 136 -5.51 -1.56 -2.51
N THR A 137 -4.95 -0.43 -2.91
CA THR A 137 -3.53 -0.34 -3.24
C THR A 137 -2.89 1.00 -2.91
N GLY A 138 -1.57 0.99 -2.78
CA GLY A 138 -0.81 2.20 -2.56
C GLY A 138 0.67 1.93 -2.35
N HIS A 139 1.45 2.98 -2.58
CA HIS A 139 2.90 2.97 -2.43
C HIS A 139 3.33 3.85 -1.25
N SER A 140 4.36 3.44 -0.50
CA SER A 140 4.91 4.25 0.59
C SER A 140 3.83 4.61 1.62
N LEU A 141 3.66 5.91 1.94
CA LEU A 141 2.52 6.44 2.69
C LEU A 141 1.18 5.88 2.19
N GLY A 142 0.95 5.86 0.88
CA GLY A 142 -0.27 5.34 0.28
C GLY A 142 -0.51 3.86 0.60
N GLY A 143 0.55 3.07 0.77
CA GLY A 143 0.43 1.68 1.23
C GLY A 143 -0.09 1.60 2.67
N ALA A 144 0.37 2.49 3.55
CA ALA A 144 -0.14 2.57 4.92
C ALA A 144 -1.61 3.01 4.95
N LEU A 145 -1.98 3.99 4.12
CA LEU A 145 -3.37 4.45 3.98
C LEU A 145 -4.28 3.35 3.40
N ALA A 146 -3.82 2.59 2.42
CA ALA A 146 -4.55 1.46 1.86
C ALA A 146 -4.85 0.38 2.90
N MET A 147 -3.86 0.00 3.71
CA MET A 147 -4.02 -0.96 4.81
C MET A 147 -4.97 -0.45 5.91
N LEU A 148 -4.89 0.84 6.28
CA LEU A 148 -5.82 1.40 7.27
C LEU A 148 -7.23 1.57 6.71
N ALA A 149 -7.38 1.93 5.44
CA ALA A 149 -8.68 2.06 4.78
C ALA A 149 -9.41 0.71 4.73
N SER A 150 -8.72 -0.37 4.36
CA SER A 150 -9.29 -1.72 4.38
C SER A 150 -9.64 -2.16 5.81
N ALA A 151 -8.79 -1.86 6.79
CA ALA A 151 -9.05 -2.17 8.20
C ALA A 151 -10.31 -1.46 8.72
N ARG A 152 -10.47 -0.16 8.45
CA ARG A 152 -11.68 0.60 8.83
C ARG A 152 -12.92 0.10 8.09
N MET A 153 -12.79 -0.22 6.81
CA MET A 153 -13.88 -0.71 5.99
C MET A 153 -14.45 -2.03 6.53
N TYR A 154 -13.59 -2.89 7.06
CA TYR A 154 -13.96 -4.17 7.65
C TYR A 154 -14.36 -4.09 9.13
N PHE A 155 -13.57 -3.43 10.00
CA PHE A 155 -13.80 -3.45 11.44
C PHE A 155 -14.80 -2.41 11.94
N GLU A 156 -14.98 -1.30 11.23
CA GLU A 156 -15.92 -0.24 11.63
C GLU A 156 -17.20 -0.37 10.80
N GLY A 157 -17.13 0.07 9.55
CA GLY A 157 -18.25 0.17 8.64
C GLY A 157 -17.74 0.53 7.24
N PRO A 158 -18.32 -0.05 6.17
CA PRO A 158 -19.54 -0.86 6.11
C PRO A 158 -19.42 -2.37 6.47
N GLN A 159 -18.37 -2.80 7.16
CA GLN A 159 -18.08 -4.23 7.43
C GLN A 159 -17.87 -5.04 6.15
N LEU A 160 -17.30 -4.37 5.15
CA LEU A 160 -16.96 -4.97 3.87
C LEU A 160 -15.53 -5.49 3.96
N LEU A 161 -15.35 -6.79 3.68
CA LEU A 161 -14.03 -7.40 3.50
C LEU A 161 -13.59 -7.21 2.04
N PRO A 162 -12.53 -6.43 1.78
CA PRO A 162 -11.97 -6.29 0.44
C PRO A 162 -11.41 -7.61 -0.09
N ASP A 163 -11.42 -7.78 -1.40
CA ASP A 163 -10.89 -8.96 -2.07
C ASP A 163 -9.37 -9.05 -2.01
N GLY A 164 -8.69 -7.90 -2.02
CA GLY A 164 -7.27 -7.84 -1.71
C GLY A 164 -6.73 -6.44 -1.41
N VAL A 165 -5.58 -6.44 -0.75
CA VAL A 165 -4.83 -5.24 -0.34
C VAL A 165 -3.38 -5.41 -0.79
N TYR A 166 -2.96 -4.60 -1.76
CA TYR A 166 -1.65 -4.69 -2.40
C TYR A 166 -0.85 -3.44 -2.12
N THR A 167 0.22 -3.57 -1.35
CA THR A 167 1.02 -2.42 -0.92
C THR A 167 2.47 -2.58 -1.35
N PHE A 168 3.09 -1.45 -1.69
CA PHE A 168 4.46 -1.40 -2.22
C PHE A 168 5.30 -0.47 -1.35
N GLY A 169 6.38 -0.98 -0.75
CA GLY A 169 7.22 -0.19 0.16
C GLY A 169 6.47 0.30 1.40
N GLN A 170 5.46 -0.43 1.87
CA GLN A 170 4.63 -0.01 2.99
C GLN A 170 5.45 0.12 4.29
N PRO A 171 5.41 1.28 4.99
CA PRO A 171 6.01 1.41 6.32
C PRO A 171 5.24 0.56 7.37
N ARG A 172 5.76 0.50 8.59
CA ARG A 172 5.08 -0.11 9.74
C ARG A 172 3.93 0.79 10.17
N THR A 173 2.70 0.30 10.02
CA THR A 173 1.52 1.16 10.12
C THR A 173 0.90 1.18 11.50
N CYS A 174 1.01 0.07 12.24
CA CYS A 174 0.25 -0.18 13.45
C CYS A 174 1.05 -0.98 14.48
N ASP A 175 0.55 -1.13 15.69
CA ASP A 175 1.12 -2.07 16.65
C ASP A 175 0.71 -3.53 16.36
N ARG A 176 1.24 -4.46 17.15
CA ARG A 176 0.89 -5.88 17.07
C ARG A 176 -0.57 -6.19 17.42
N PHE A 177 -1.23 -5.32 18.18
CA PHE A 177 -2.60 -5.52 18.65
C PHE A 177 -3.63 -5.18 17.57
N LEU A 178 -3.27 -4.36 16.58
CA LEU A 178 -4.00 -4.26 15.32
C LEU A 178 -3.53 -5.29 14.29
N ALA A 179 -2.22 -5.53 14.17
CA ALA A 179 -1.67 -6.43 13.15
C ALA A 179 -2.25 -7.85 13.24
N GLY A 180 -2.33 -8.43 14.44
CA GLY A 180 -2.88 -9.78 14.64
C GLY A 180 -4.33 -9.92 14.15
N PRO A 181 -5.29 -9.14 14.68
CA PRO A 181 -6.67 -9.18 14.21
C PRO A 181 -6.83 -8.88 12.71
N TYR A 182 -5.99 -8.01 12.14
CA TYR A 182 -6.01 -7.72 10.71
C TYR A 182 -5.56 -8.94 9.89
N ASP A 183 -4.47 -9.61 10.29
CA ASP A 183 -3.99 -10.81 9.62
C ASP A 183 -5.01 -11.97 9.71
N ASP A 184 -5.67 -12.12 10.86
CA ASP A 184 -6.73 -13.11 11.07
C ASP A 184 -7.97 -12.84 10.18
N ALA A 185 -8.30 -11.57 9.95
CA ALA A 185 -9.44 -11.14 9.17
C ALA A 185 -9.22 -11.19 7.65
N PHE A 186 -7.96 -11.08 7.20
CA PHE A 186 -7.60 -10.98 5.78
C PHE A 186 -6.74 -12.16 5.29
N PRO A 187 -7.09 -13.42 5.59
CA PRO A 187 -6.27 -14.57 5.21
C PRO A 187 -6.15 -14.64 3.69
N SER A 188 -4.91 -14.67 3.18
CA SER A 188 -4.60 -14.71 1.75
C SER A 188 -5.15 -13.53 0.93
N ARG A 189 -5.42 -12.38 1.55
CA ARG A 189 -5.91 -11.16 0.88
C ARG A 189 -4.94 -9.98 0.96
N VAL A 190 -3.86 -10.10 1.73
CA VAL A 190 -2.87 -9.05 1.91
C VAL A 190 -1.60 -9.45 1.18
N PHE A 191 -1.06 -8.55 0.36
CA PHE A 191 0.14 -8.78 -0.42
C PHE A 191 1.04 -7.56 -0.30
N ARG A 192 2.04 -7.67 0.59
CA ARG A 192 2.95 -6.56 0.88
C ARG A 192 4.28 -6.77 0.17
N PHE A 193 4.57 -5.95 -0.82
CA PHE A 193 5.79 -6.02 -1.61
C PHE A 193 6.88 -5.12 -1.01
N VAL A 194 8.06 -5.69 -0.81
CA VAL A 194 9.25 -4.99 -0.32
C VAL A 194 10.41 -5.26 -1.28
N ASN A 195 11.06 -4.20 -1.72
CA ASN A 195 12.20 -4.27 -2.61
C ASN A 195 13.52 -4.16 -1.84
N ASN A 196 14.30 -5.23 -1.81
CA ASN A 196 15.67 -5.24 -1.31
C ASN A 196 15.87 -4.48 0.01
N ASN A 197 16.65 -3.38 0.00
CA ASN A 197 17.00 -2.59 1.17
C ASN A 197 16.11 -1.34 1.33
N ASP A 198 14.86 -1.38 0.83
CA ASP A 198 13.87 -0.31 1.04
C ASP A 198 13.83 0.09 2.53
N LEU A 199 14.28 1.31 2.81
CA LEU A 199 14.43 1.84 4.16
C LEU A 199 13.09 2.29 4.75
N VAL A 200 12.16 2.77 3.91
CA VAL A 200 10.85 3.25 4.37
C VAL A 200 10.02 2.07 4.85
N ALA A 201 10.12 0.93 4.16
CA ALA A 201 9.51 -0.32 4.62
C ALA A 201 10.09 -0.83 5.96
N GLN A 202 11.14 -0.20 6.50
CA GLN A 202 11.72 -0.54 7.81
C GLN A 202 11.46 0.52 8.87
N LEU A 203 10.64 1.52 8.57
CA LEU A 203 10.26 2.59 9.48
C LEU A 203 8.74 2.61 9.69
N PRO A 204 8.27 3.23 10.78
CA PRO A 204 9.02 3.59 11.98
C PRO A 204 9.52 2.34 12.75
N PRO A 205 10.46 2.48 13.70
CA PRO A 205 10.92 1.38 14.58
C PRO A 205 9.82 0.82 15.48
N GLU A 206 10.17 -0.12 16.37
CA GLU A 206 9.25 -0.58 17.41
C GLU A 206 8.73 0.62 18.25
N PRO A 207 7.46 0.61 18.69
CA PRO A 207 6.54 -0.54 18.77
C PRO A 207 5.66 -0.75 17.53
N PHE A 208 5.99 -0.15 16.38
CA PHE A 208 5.23 -0.39 15.15
C PHE A 208 5.62 -1.72 14.49
N HIS A 209 4.63 -2.33 13.83
CA HIS A 209 4.64 -3.63 13.20
C HIS A 209 4.09 -3.53 11.77
N HIS A 210 4.47 -4.51 10.95
CA HIS A 210 3.74 -4.78 9.71
C HIS A 210 2.67 -5.83 9.97
N VAL A 211 1.63 -5.77 9.15
CA VAL A 211 0.76 -6.92 8.84
C VAL A 211 1.57 -7.98 8.07
N ALA A 212 1.11 -9.23 8.12
CA ALA A 212 1.78 -10.39 7.53
C ALA A 212 1.79 -10.36 5.98
N ALA A 213 2.20 -11.49 5.38
CA ALA A 213 2.22 -11.74 3.93
C ALA A 213 3.19 -10.86 3.11
N ILE A 214 4.46 -10.83 3.54
CA ILE A 214 5.53 -10.20 2.76
C ILE A 214 5.86 -10.99 1.48
N ARG A 215 5.99 -10.26 0.39
CA ARG A 215 6.61 -10.67 -0.86
C ARG A 215 7.85 -9.83 -1.08
N TYR A 216 8.99 -10.48 -1.23
CA TYR A 216 10.28 -9.80 -1.20
C TYR A 216 10.98 -9.91 -2.55
N PHE A 217 11.41 -8.78 -3.11
CA PHE A 217 12.36 -8.79 -4.23
C PHE A 217 13.77 -8.81 -3.66
N GLY A 218 14.53 -9.87 -3.98
CA GLY A 218 15.94 -9.95 -3.61
C GLY A 218 16.81 -8.97 -4.40
N ALA A 219 18.07 -8.82 -4.00
CA ALA A 219 19.06 -8.04 -4.74
C ALA A 219 19.26 -8.52 -6.20
N ASP A 220 18.88 -9.77 -6.50
CA ASP A 220 18.84 -10.35 -7.84
C ASP A 220 17.58 -9.98 -8.65
N GLY A 221 16.70 -9.16 -8.08
CA GLY A 221 15.43 -8.72 -8.68
C GLY A 221 14.34 -9.80 -8.70
N LYS A 222 14.57 -10.97 -8.09
CA LYS A 222 13.61 -12.07 -8.12
C LYS A 222 12.61 -11.97 -6.97
N LEU A 223 11.33 -12.19 -7.30
CA LEU A 223 10.24 -12.24 -6.34
C LEU A 223 10.31 -13.53 -5.50
N ARG A 224 10.22 -13.38 -4.18
CA ARG A 224 10.16 -14.48 -3.21
C ARG A 224 8.82 -14.41 -2.49
N GLU A 225 7.94 -15.37 -2.80
CA GLU A 225 6.54 -15.35 -2.36
C GLU A 225 6.35 -15.84 -0.91
N GLN A 226 7.35 -16.49 -0.34
CA GLN A 226 7.41 -16.87 1.07
C GLN A 226 8.83 -16.65 1.58
N MET A 227 9.01 -15.73 2.54
CA MET A 227 10.21 -15.77 3.36
C MET A 227 10.04 -16.89 4.38
N THR A 228 10.70 -18.03 4.17
CA THR A 228 11.04 -18.86 5.32
C THR A 228 11.95 -18.02 6.22
N VAL A 229 11.71 -18.01 7.55
CA VAL A 229 12.48 -17.19 8.50
C VAL A 229 14.00 -17.37 8.30
N ALA A 230 14.44 -18.59 7.94
CA ALA A 230 15.82 -18.91 7.60
C ALA A 230 16.34 -18.26 6.30
N SER A 231 15.53 -18.22 5.23
CA SER A 231 15.93 -17.57 3.96
C SER A 231 15.91 -16.05 4.08
N GLY A 232 14.91 -15.48 4.77
CA GLY A 232 14.86 -14.04 5.04
C GLY A 232 16.02 -13.53 5.88
N LEU A 233 16.47 -14.31 6.88
CA LEU A 233 17.69 -13.98 7.65
C LEU A 233 18.96 -14.13 6.80
N ALA A 234 19.08 -15.19 6.00
CA ALA A 234 20.25 -15.43 5.14
C ALA A 234 20.36 -14.43 3.98
N ASP A 235 19.26 -14.02 3.36
CA ASP A 235 19.22 -12.99 2.32
C ASP A 235 19.48 -11.61 2.91
N ARG A 236 18.90 -11.29 4.07
CA ARG A 236 19.25 -10.07 4.80
C ARG A 236 20.72 -10.09 5.16
N PHE A 237 21.27 -11.21 5.63
CA PHE A 237 22.71 -11.35 5.90
C PHE A 237 23.57 -11.24 4.64
N LYS A 238 23.11 -11.70 3.47
CA LYS A 238 23.83 -11.53 2.19
C LYS A 238 23.76 -10.11 1.64
N GLY A 239 22.63 -9.42 1.81
CA GLY A 239 22.52 -7.98 1.56
C GLY A 239 23.38 -7.17 2.53
N PHE A 240 23.51 -7.63 3.78
CA PHE A 240 24.38 -7.02 4.79
C PHE A 240 25.86 -7.38 4.60
N SER A 241 26.20 -8.60 4.21
CA SER A 241 27.59 -9.03 4.00
C SER A 241 28.13 -8.63 2.64
N GLY A 242 27.24 -8.37 1.68
CA GLY A 242 27.54 -7.72 0.41
C GLY A 242 27.51 -6.20 0.48
N ASP A 243 26.80 -5.59 1.44
CA ASP A 243 26.53 -4.15 1.40
C ASP A 243 26.04 -3.54 2.74
N ALA A 244 26.66 -3.89 3.88
CA ALA A 244 26.48 -3.16 5.16
C ALA A 244 26.96 -1.69 5.10
N PHE A 245 27.52 -1.29 3.95
CA PHE A 245 27.94 0.07 3.61
C PHE A 245 27.18 0.65 2.41
N ALA A 246 26.10 0.00 1.93
CA ALA A 246 25.28 0.55 0.86
C ALA A 246 24.79 1.94 1.28
N PRO A 247 25.08 2.99 0.49
CA PRO A 247 24.72 4.35 0.84
C PRO A 247 23.20 4.48 1.00
N ALA A 248 22.75 5.37 1.88
CA ALA A 248 21.33 5.62 2.13
C ALA A 248 20.53 5.96 0.84
N SER A 249 21.23 6.43 -0.20
CA SER A 249 20.69 6.64 -1.55
C SER A 249 20.18 5.36 -2.21
N ASP A 250 20.80 4.21 -1.95
CA ASP A 250 20.36 2.92 -2.51
C ASP A 250 19.04 2.47 -1.90
N GLY A 251 18.87 2.63 -0.58
CA GLY A 251 17.60 2.32 0.09
C GLY A 251 16.45 3.25 -0.31
N VAL A 252 16.74 4.51 -0.64
CA VAL A 252 15.76 5.46 -1.20
C VAL A 252 15.42 5.13 -2.66
N ARG A 253 16.40 4.70 -3.45
CA ARG A 253 16.19 4.23 -4.83
C ARG A 253 15.32 2.98 -4.85
N ASP A 254 15.58 2.03 -3.96
CA ASP A 254 14.81 0.78 -3.85
C ASP A 254 13.35 1.04 -3.46
N HIS A 255 13.09 2.17 -2.79
CA HIS A 255 11.76 2.64 -2.44
C HIS A 255 11.02 3.39 -3.57
N GLN A 256 11.59 3.56 -4.77
CA GLN A 256 10.87 4.25 -5.84
C GLN A 256 9.79 3.34 -6.45
N MET A 257 8.56 3.88 -6.63
CA MET A 257 7.44 3.11 -7.17
C MET A 257 7.75 2.51 -8.56
N ASP A 258 8.51 3.22 -9.39
CA ASP A 258 8.94 2.73 -10.69
C ASP A 258 9.73 1.42 -10.61
N ARG A 259 10.53 1.24 -9.55
CA ARG A 259 11.29 0.00 -9.33
C ARG A 259 10.38 -1.17 -9.02
N TYR A 260 9.35 -0.96 -8.20
CA TYR A 260 8.34 -1.99 -7.94
C TYR A 260 7.61 -2.43 -9.22
N VAL A 261 7.22 -1.47 -10.07
CA VAL A 261 6.56 -1.77 -11.35
C VAL A 261 7.49 -2.54 -12.28
N GLU A 262 8.75 -2.12 -12.44
CA GLU A 262 9.76 -2.81 -13.26
C GLU A 262 10.03 -4.24 -12.78
N LEU A 263 10.14 -4.46 -11.47
CA LEU A 263 10.40 -5.77 -10.88
C LEU A 263 9.22 -6.72 -11.09
N LEU A 264 8.00 -6.22 -10.93
CA LEU A 264 6.79 -7.00 -11.21
C LEU A 264 6.67 -7.32 -12.69
N GLU A 265 6.91 -6.37 -13.58
CA GLU A 265 6.91 -6.60 -15.03
C GLU A 265 7.89 -7.72 -15.42
N LYS A 266 9.12 -7.68 -14.90
CA LYS A 266 10.13 -8.73 -15.14
C LYS A 266 9.71 -10.09 -14.61
N SER A 267 8.90 -10.15 -13.56
CA SER A 267 8.42 -11.40 -12.97
C SER A 267 7.29 -12.08 -13.77
N LEU A 268 6.75 -11.41 -14.80
CA LEU A 268 5.70 -11.95 -15.68
C LEU A 268 6.25 -12.71 -16.90
N VAL A 269 7.57 -12.70 -17.11
CA VAL A 269 8.27 -13.33 -18.24
C VAL A 269 8.96 -14.60 -17.77
#